data_AF-A0A0Q9PVH0-F1
#
_entry.id   AF-A0A0Q9PVH0-F1
#
_cell.length_a   1.000
_cell.length_b   1.000
_cell.length_c   1.000
_cell.angle_alpha   90.00
_cell.angle_beta   90.00
_cell.angle_gamma   90.00
#
_symmetry.space_group_name_H-M   'P 1'
#
loop_
_entity.id
_entity.type
_entity.pdbx_description
1 polymer ?
#
loop_
_entity_poly.entity_id
_entity_poly.type
_entity_poly.pdbx_seq_one_letter_code
_entity_poly.pdbx_strand_id
1 'polypeptide(L)'
;MEFDLPKRLALVTLCLTLAAVGLIETRVHLSLTGPGWDAWAYWDAWRGAMYDGSVGDSGQFLYSPAFAQAIWPLAQTTWPLFAWVFILLNAVGLAWLLKPLPPMLAVPLWLAGSQEVLSGNVFIPMAVVAVLGMPRSYLWAFVALTKITPCLGPIWFAARGEWRAVARAVAATVCLASASALLAPGLWLDWFAFLVDQARLSDTAVGYPFIPGPIFRLPVAVLLVVWAARPGRTWTLPVAMVIATPFIWNGSFTLLAAIPRLREYDSSAARPGRADGPRAPPPSSTSAPTG
;
A
#
# COMPACT_ATOMS: atom_id res chain seq x y z
N MET A 1 6.47 -23.30 26.78
CA MET A 1 6.32 -21.89 26.38
C MET A 1 5.03 -21.39 26.99
N GLU A 2 5.06 -20.92 28.24
CA GLU A 2 3.89 -20.34 28.91
C GLU A 2 3.43 -19.11 28.12
N PHE A 3 2.22 -19.20 27.58
CA PHE A 3 1.62 -18.11 26.83
C PHE A 3 1.01 -17.10 27.80
N ASP A 4 1.43 -15.84 27.69
CA ASP A 4 0.88 -14.71 28.45
C ASP A 4 -0.57 -14.42 27.98
N LEU A 5 -1.52 -15.09 28.61
CA LEU A 5 -2.96 -14.98 28.36
C LEU A 5 -3.46 -13.52 28.45
N PRO A 6 -3.05 -12.71 29.45
CA PRO A 6 -3.38 -11.28 29.50
C PRO A 6 -3.01 -10.51 28.22
N LYS A 7 -1.80 -10.70 27.70
CA LYS A 7 -1.36 -10.02 26.46
C LYS A 7 -2.20 -10.40 25.25
N ARG A 8 -2.56 -11.69 25.14
CA ARG A 8 -3.42 -12.17 24.04
C ARG A 8 -4.82 -11.59 24.13
N LEU A 9 -5.40 -11.54 25.33
CA LEU A 9 -6.70 -10.93 25.54
C LEU A 9 -6.68 -9.45 25.17
N ALA A 10 -5.70 -8.69 25.65
CA ALA A 10 -5.56 -7.27 25.33
C ALA A 10 -5.47 -7.02 23.81
N LEU A 11 -4.68 -7.82 23.10
CA LEU A 11 -4.54 -7.69 21.63
C LEU A 11 -5.85 -8.00 20.90
N VAL A 12 -6.55 -9.06 21.31
CA VAL A 12 -7.82 -9.46 20.69
C VAL A 12 -8.90 -8.42 20.97
N THR A 13 -8.98 -7.92 22.21
CA THR A 13 -9.87 -6.82 22.57
C THR A 13 -9.59 -5.60 21.72
N LEU A 14 -8.32 -5.20 21.55
CA LEU A 14 -7.95 -4.09 20.68
C LEU A 14 -8.41 -4.32 19.24
N CYS A 15 -8.17 -5.50 18.68
CA CYS A 15 -8.59 -5.83 17.31
C CYS A 15 -10.12 -5.80 17.15
N LEU A 16 -10.87 -6.26 18.16
CA LEU A 16 -12.34 -6.18 18.16
C LEU A 16 -12.84 -4.73 18.29
N THR A 17 -12.18 -3.90 19.10
CA THR A 17 -12.50 -2.46 19.19
C THR A 17 -12.27 -1.77 17.85
N LEU A 18 -11.13 -2.04 17.20
CA LEU A 18 -10.85 -1.51 15.86
C LEU A 18 -11.86 -1.99 14.82
N ALA A 19 -12.28 -3.26 14.90
CA ALA A 19 -13.33 -3.80 14.04
C ALA A 19 -14.66 -3.05 14.22
N ALA A 20 -15.06 -2.79 15.47
CA ALA A 20 -16.28 -2.06 15.77
C ALA A 20 -16.23 -0.62 15.21
N VAL A 21 -15.10 0.09 15.41
CA VAL A 21 -14.89 1.43 14.85
C VAL A 21 -14.96 1.39 13.32
N GLY A 22 -14.22 0.48 12.68
CA GLY A 22 -14.21 0.35 11.21
C GLY A 22 -15.60 0.06 10.64
N LEU A 23 -16.40 -0.79 11.30
CA LEU A 23 -17.77 -1.10 10.87
C LEU A 23 -18.72 0.10 11.04
N ILE A 24 -18.59 0.86 12.14
CA ILE A 24 -19.37 2.08 12.37
C ILE A 24 -19.06 3.09 11.26
N GLU A 25 -17.79 3.33 10.98
CA GLU A 25 -17.38 4.27 9.94
C GLU A 25 -17.79 3.83 8.54
N THR A 26 -17.67 2.53 8.25
CA THR A 26 -18.15 1.94 7.00
C THR A 26 -19.63 2.21 6.80
N ARG A 27 -20.44 1.98 7.85
CA ARG A 27 -21.89 2.24 7.81
C ARG A 27 -22.18 3.71 7.57
N VAL A 28 -21.48 4.61 8.27
CA VAL A 28 -21.65 6.06 8.12
C VAL A 28 -21.36 6.48 6.68
N HIS A 29 -20.20 6.10 6.13
CA HIS A 29 -19.84 6.46 4.76
C HIS A 29 -20.80 5.87 3.73
N LEU A 30 -21.16 4.58 3.84
CA LEU A 30 -22.16 3.96 2.96
C LEU A 30 -23.49 4.72 2.97
N SER A 31 -23.92 5.24 4.12
CA SER A 31 -25.16 6.00 4.24
C SER A 31 -25.09 7.41 3.63
N LEU A 32 -23.89 8.01 3.59
CA LEU A 32 -23.68 9.38 3.11
C LEU A 32 -23.32 9.43 1.63
N THR A 33 -22.47 8.52 1.16
CA THR A 33 -21.85 8.58 -0.16
C THR A 33 -22.10 7.35 -1.02
N GLY A 34 -22.66 6.27 -0.45
CA GLY A 34 -22.74 4.97 -1.12
C GLY A 34 -21.37 4.27 -1.19
N PRO A 35 -21.26 3.10 -1.86
CA PRO A 35 -20.00 2.40 -2.03
C PRO A 35 -19.10 3.07 -3.08
N GLY A 36 -17.78 2.85 -2.99
CA GLY A 36 -16.82 3.28 -4.01
C GLY A 36 -16.53 4.78 -4.02
N TRP A 37 -16.79 5.51 -2.93
CA TRP A 37 -16.71 6.98 -2.95
C TRP A 37 -15.34 7.55 -3.37
N ASP A 38 -14.24 6.85 -3.09
CA ASP A 38 -12.91 7.25 -3.58
C ASP A 38 -12.65 6.74 -5.00
N ALA A 39 -13.13 5.55 -5.33
CA ALA A 39 -13.07 5.00 -6.68
C ALA A 39 -13.92 5.78 -7.70
N TRP A 40 -14.89 6.58 -7.24
CA TRP A 40 -15.67 7.47 -8.10
C TRP A 40 -14.76 8.42 -8.88
N ALA A 41 -13.79 9.04 -8.22
CA ALA A 41 -12.83 9.93 -8.85
C ALA A 41 -12.06 9.24 -10.00
N TYR A 42 -11.82 7.94 -9.89
CA TYR A 42 -11.08 7.16 -10.87
C TYR A 42 -11.94 6.86 -12.11
N TRP A 43 -13.22 6.54 -11.89
CA TRP A 43 -14.17 6.31 -12.95
C TRP A 43 -14.52 7.60 -13.70
N ASP A 44 -14.64 8.72 -12.97
CA ASP A 44 -15.04 10.02 -13.50
C ASP A 44 -13.90 10.82 -14.14
N ALA A 45 -12.64 10.43 -13.92
CA ALA A 45 -11.45 11.16 -14.35
C ALA A 45 -11.46 11.61 -15.83
N TRP A 46 -12.04 10.80 -16.74
CA TRP A 46 -12.12 11.10 -18.17
C TRP A 46 -13.47 11.64 -18.65
N ARG A 47 -14.37 11.98 -17.73
CA ARG A 47 -15.72 12.50 -18.00
C ARG A 47 -15.89 13.96 -17.59
N GLY A 48 -15.06 14.44 -16.66
CA GLY A 48 -14.98 15.83 -16.22
C GLY A 48 -13.59 16.44 -16.45
N ALA A 49 -13.39 17.64 -15.88
CA ALA A 49 -12.06 18.21 -15.78
C ALA A 49 -11.24 17.42 -14.73
N MET A 50 -9.98 17.15 -15.02
CA MET A 50 -9.03 16.66 -14.01
C MET A 50 -8.34 17.85 -13.35
N TYR A 51 -8.01 17.72 -12.06
CA TYR A 51 -7.17 18.65 -11.31
C TYR A 51 -7.79 20.05 -11.07
N ASP A 52 -9.11 20.16 -11.03
CA ASP A 52 -9.83 21.40 -10.71
C ASP A 52 -10.21 21.52 -9.21
N GLY A 53 -10.05 20.44 -8.44
CA GLY A 53 -10.27 20.41 -6.99
C GLY A 53 -8.98 20.40 -6.15
N SER A 54 -9.15 20.23 -4.84
CA SER A 54 -8.09 20.20 -3.84
C SER A 54 -7.97 18.84 -3.13
N VAL A 55 -6.85 18.60 -2.45
CA VAL A 55 -6.67 17.43 -1.59
C VAL A 55 -7.69 17.47 -0.46
N GLY A 56 -8.49 16.42 -0.33
CA GLY A 56 -9.55 16.30 0.67
C GLY A 56 -10.95 16.60 0.13
N ASP A 57 -11.05 17.20 -1.06
CA ASP A 57 -12.32 17.38 -1.74
C ASP A 57 -12.86 16.03 -2.22
N SER A 58 -14.15 15.80 -1.97
CA SER A 58 -14.82 14.55 -2.32
C SER A 58 -14.91 14.38 -3.84
N GLY A 59 -14.60 13.18 -4.33
CA GLY A 59 -14.75 12.83 -5.75
C GLY A 59 -13.67 13.40 -6.68
N GLN A 60 -12.66 14.08 -6.15
CA GLN A 60 -11.64 14.74 -6.96
C GLN A 60 -10.50 13.80 -7.36
N PHE A 61 -10.06 13.91 -8.62
CA PHE A 61 -8.97 13.09 -9.15
C PHE A 61 -7.60 13.72 -8.84
N LEU A 62 -6.81 13.08 -7.99
CA LEU A 62 -5.54 13.62 -7.45
C LEU A 62 -4.28 12.86 -7.94
N TYR A 63 -4.45 11.91 -8.85
CA TYR A 63 -3.43 10.92 -9.21
C TYR A 63 -2.75 11.29 -10.54
N SER A 64 -1.64 10.65 -10.89
CA SER A 64 -0.94 11.00 -12.14
C SER A 64 -1.78 10.64 -13.39
N PRO A 65 -1.53 11.31 -14.54
CA PRO A 65 -2.14 10.93 -15.81
C PRO A 65 -1.85 9.47 -16.20
N ALA A 66 -0.69 8.93 -15.81
CA ALA A 66 -0.35 7.52 -16.05
C ALA A 66 -1.33 6.56 -15.36
N PHE A 67 -1.73 6.88 -14.12
CA PHE A 67 -2.75 6.09 -13.43
C PHE A 67 -4.09 6.20 -14.12
N ALA A 68 -4.52 7.42 -14.48
CA ALA A 68 -5.77 7.66 -15.22
C ALA A 68 -5.85 6.85 -16.52
N GLN A 69 -4.76 6.81 -17.28
CA GLN A 69 -4.67 6.04 -18.53
C GLN A 69 -4.69 4.53 -18.29
N ALA A 70 -3.98 4.05 -17.26
CA ALA A 70 -3.93 2.62 -16.95
C ALA A 70 -5.30 2.05 -16.59
N ILE A 71 -6.14 2.83 -15.90
CA ILE A 71 -7.50 2.43 -15.53
C ILE A 71 -8.55 2.79 -16.59
N TRP A 72 -8.18 3.54 -17.64
CA TRP A 72 -9.12 4.07 -18.64
C TRP A 72 -10.01 2.99 -19.27
N PRO A 73 -9.51 1.79 -19.66
CA PRO A 73 -10.36 0.74 -20.21
C PRO A 73 -11.44 0.27 -19.22
N LEU A 74 -11.07 0.12 -17.95
CA LEU A 74 -12.02 -0.22 -16.90
C LEU A 74 -12.99 0.94 -16.66
N ALA A 75 -12.53 2.18 -16.72
CA ALA A 75 -13.37 3.37 -16.59
C ALA A 75 -14.40 3.51 -17.72
N GLN A 76 -14.31 2.75 -18.82
CA GLN A 76 -15.35 2.72 -19.87
C GLN A 76 -16.57 1.85 -19.49
N THR A 77 -16.49 1.07 -18.42
CA THR A 77 -17.62 0.25 -17.97
C THR A 77 -18.67 1.07 -17.22
N THR A 78 -19.78 0.43 -16.83
CA THR A 78 -20.74 1.03 -15.90
C THR A 78 -20.10 1.27 -14.54
N TRP A 79 -20.62 2.27 -13.82
CA TRP A 79 -20.17 2.61 -12.47
C TRP A 79 -20.16 1.39 -11.52
N PRO A 80 -21.23 0.58 -11.42
CA PRO A 80 -21.23 -0.58 -10.52
C PRO A 80 -20.10 -1.58 -10.82
N LEU A 81 -19.84 -1.86 -12.11
CA LEU A 81 -18.77 -2.80 -12.48
C LEU A 81 -17.39 -2.25 -12.11
N PHE A 82 -17.16 -0.96 -12.36
CA PHE A 82 -15.91 -0.30 -11.99
C PHE A 82 -15.67 -0.37 -10.47
N ALA A 83 -16.67 0.04 -9.68
CA ALA A 83 -16.58 0.03 -8.23
C ALA A 83 -16.33 -1.38 -7.68
N TRP A 84 -17.03 -2.40 -8.21
CA TRP A 84 -16.85 -3.79 -7.77
C TRP A 84 -15.44 -4.32 -8.00
N VAL A 85 -14.77 -3.92 -9.09
CA VAL A 85 -13.38 -4.34 -9.34
C VAL A 85 -12.45 -3.81 -8.26
N PHE A 86 -12.55 -2.53 -7.88
CA PHE A 86 -11.72 -1.94 -6.82
C PHE A 86 -12.06 -2.50 -5.44
N ILE A 87 -13.34 -2.68 -5.13
CA ILE A 87 -13.78 -3.29 -3.86
C ILE A 87 -13.24 -4.72 -3.74
N LEU A 88 -13.33 -5.53 -4.80
CA LEU A 88 -12.82 -6.90 -4.79
C LEU A 88 -11.29 -6.93 -4.68
N LEU A 89 -10.59 -6.07 -5.42
CA LEU A 89 -9.14 -5.91 -5.34
C LEU A 89 -8.70 -5.59 -3.91
N ASN A 90 -9.40 -4.66 -3.25
CA ASN A 90 -9.10 -4.27 -1.87
C ASN A 90 -9.45 -5.38 -0.87
N ALA A 91 -10.62 -6.01 -1.01
CA ALA A 91 -11.04 -7.11 -0.14
C ALA A 91 -10.05 -8.28 -0.17
N VAL A 92 -9.65 -8.70 -1.38
CA VAL A 92 -8.68 -9.78 -1.61
C VAL A 92 -7.29 -9.36 -1.17
N GLY A 93 -6.87 -8.12 -1.48
CA GLY A 93 -5.59 -7.57 -1.07
C GLY A 93 -5.44 -7.55 0.44
N LEU A 94 -6.43 -7.05 1.17
CA LEU A 94 -6.42 -7.01 2.63
C LEU A 94 -6.43 -8.41 3.25
N ALA A 95 -7.26 -9.32 2.72
CA ALA A 95 -7.26 -10.71 3.17
C ALA A 95 -5.89 -11.38 2.93
N TRP A 96 -5.26 -11.12 1.79
CA TRP A 96 -3.93 -11.64 1.48
C TRP A 96 -2.85 -11.07 2.42
N LEU A 97 -2.90 -9.78 2.73
CA LEU A 97 -1.97 -9.10 3.65
C LEU A 97 -2.07 -9.67 5.07
N LEU A 98 -3.29 -9.93 5.55
CA LEU A 98 -3.57 -10.43 6.89
C LEU A 98 -3.44 -11.96 7.03
N LYS A 99 -3.32 -12.70 5.91
CA LYS A 99 -3.21 -14.18 5.90
C LYS A 99 -2.20 -14.78 6.89
N PRO A 100 -1.02 -14.18 7.17
CA PRO A 100 -0.08 -14.70 8.16
C PRO A 100 -0.57 -14.70 9.60
N LEU A 101 -1.61 -13.91 9.91
CA LEU A 101 -2.14 -13.79 11.26
C LEU A 101 -3.14 -14.91 11.57
N PRO A 102 -3.29 -15.31 12.85
CA PRO A 102 -4.36 -16.21 13.24
C PRO A 102 -5.73 -15.57 12.95
N PRO A 103 -6.77 -16.35 12.61
CA PRO A 103 -8.10 -15.83 12.26
C PRO A 103 -8.70 -14.88 13.31
N MET A 104 -8.41 -15.14 14.59
CA MET A 104 -8.87 -14.34 15.73
C MET A 104 -8.35 -12.89 15.72
N LEU A 105 -7.27 -12.61 14.98
CA LEU A 105 -6.75 -11.27 14.72
C LEU A 105 -7.06 -10.82 13.28
N ALA A 106 -6.91 -11.72 12.31
CA ALA A 106 -7.09 -11.41 10.89
C ALA A 106 -8.52 -10.96 10.57
N VAL A 107 -9.55 -11.64 11.10
CA VAL A 107 -10.95 -11.30 10.81
C VAL A 107 -11.33 -9.94 11.37
N PRO A 108 -11.08 -9.62 12.67
CA PRO A 108 -11.36 -8.29 13.18
C PRO A 108 -10.56 -7.18 12.47
N LEU A 109 -9.29 -7.41 12.13
CA LEU A 109 -8.49 -6.43 11.39
C LEU A 109 -9.00 -6.23 9.95
N TRP A 110 -9.51 -7.28 9.31
CA TRP A 110 -10.16 -7.14 8.00
C TRP A 110 -11.43 -6.29 8.11
N LEU A 111 -12.25 -6.51 9.15
CA LEU A 111 -13.42 -5.71 9.44
C LEU A 111 -13.06 -4.26 9.81
N ALA A 112 -11.94 -4.03 10.51
CA ALA A 112 -11.44 -2.70 10.79
C ALA A 112 -11.08 -1.93 9.51
N GLY A 113 -10.56 -2.63 8.49
CA GLY A 113 -10.26 -2.07 7.16
C GLY A 113 -11.44 -2.05 6.19
N SER A 114 -12.65 -2.44 6.61
CA SER A 114 -13.82 -2.57 5.71
C SER A 114 -14.20 -1.25 5.03
N GLN A 115 -13.98 -0.12 5.71
CA GLN A 115 -14.23 1.21 5.17
C GLN A 115 -13.32 1.47 3.96
N GLU A 116 -12.03 1.13 4.04
CA GLU A 116 -11.09 1.27 2.92
C GLU A 116 -11.41 0.30 1.79
N VAL A 117 -11.84 -0.93 2.13
CA VAL A 117 -12.30 -1.91 1.14
C VAL A 117 -13.46 -1.36 0.33
N LEU A 118 -14.47 -0.78 0.98
CA LEU A 118 -15.64 -0.24 0.30
C LEU A 118 -15.40 1.12 -0.36
N SER A 119 -14.43 1.91 0.09
CA SER A 119 -14.06 3.16 -0.56
C SER A 119 -13.53 2.94 -1.99
N GLY A 120 -12.87 1.81 -2.22
CA GLY A 120 -12.14 1.52 -3.46
C GLY A 120 -10.84 2.31 -3.63
N ASN A 121 -10.31 2.93 -2.57
CA ASN A 121 -9.05 3.67 -2.59
C ASN A 121 -7.83 2.73 -2.75
N VAL A 122 -6.69 3.30 -3.07
CA VAL A 122 -5.46 2.58 -3.42
C VAL A 122 -4.53 2.26 -2.25
N PHE A 123 -4.88 2.57 -0.98
CA PHE A 123 -3.95 2.29 0.13
C PHE A 123 -3.70 0.80 0.32
N ILE A 124 -4.72 -0.06 0.19
CA ILE A 124 -4.53 -1.52 0.25
C ILE A 124 -3.64 -2.02 -0.91
N PRO A 125 -3.87 -1.66 -2.18
CA PRO A 125 -2.94 -1.95 -3.28
C PRO A 125 -1.52 -1.47 -3.00
N MET A 126 -1.34 -0.28 -2.42
CA MET A 126 -0.02 0.22 -2.02
C MET A 126 0.62 -0.63 -0.92
N ALA A 127 -0.16 -1.12 0.05
CA ALA A 127 0.31 -2.04 1.08
C ALA A 127 0.75 -3.38 0.49
N VAL A 128 0.03 -3.88 -0.52
CA VAL A 128 0.43 -5.06 -1.30
C VAL A 128 1.76 -4.81 -2.01
N VAL A 129 1.93 -3.64 -2.63
CA VAL A 129 3.20 -3.23 -3.26
C VAL A 129 4.33 -3.09 -2.25
N ALA A 130 4.07 -2.63 -1.02
CA ALA A 130 5.09 -2.57 0.01
C ALA A 130 5.70 -3.95 0.31
N VAL A 131 4.91 -5.03 0.21
CA VAL A 131 5.38 -6.41 0.36
C VAL A 131 6.03 -6.92 -0.94
N LEU A 132 5.30 -6.88 -2.06
CA LEU A 132 5.75 -7.47 -3.33
C LEU A 132 6.90 -6.70 -3.99
N GLY A 133 6.99 -5.42 -3.68
CA GLY A 133 8.02 -4.50 -4.17
C GLY A 133 9.39 -4.77 -3.56
N MET A 134 9.48 -5.48 -2.44
CA MET A 134 10.77 -5.87 -1.83
C MET A 134 11.60 -6.75 -2.78
N PRO A 135 11.08 -7.89 -3.30
CA PRO A 135 11.79 -8.66 -4.33
C PRO A 135 11.65 -8.09 -5.76
N ARG A 136 10.66 -7.21 -6.02
CA ARG A 136 10.35 -6.68 -7.37
C ARG A 136 10.28 -5.16 -7.34
N SER A 137 11.45 -4.53 -7.25
CA SER A 137 11.54 -3.08 -6.99
C SER A 137 10.84 -2.19 -8.03
N TYR A 138 10.64 -2.66 -9.27
CA TYR A 138 9.88 -1.94 -10.29
C TYR A 138 8.40 -1.73 -9.92
N LEU A 139 7.82 -2.54 -9.03
CA LEU A 139 6.43 -2.37 -8.57
C LEU A 139 6.22 -1.06 -7.80
N TRP A 140 7.27 -0.47 -7.23
CA TRP A 140 7.19 0.84 -6.58
C TRP A 140 6.76 1.98 -7.51
N ALA A 141 6.84 1.79 -8.84
CA ALA A 141 6.26 2.71 -9.81
C ALA A 141 4.75 2.92 -9.60
N PHE A 142 4.03 1.88 -9.16
CA PHE A 142 2.61 2.01 -8.82
C PHE A 142 2.40 3.05 -7.70
N VAL A 143 3.18 2.97 -6.62
CA VAL A 143 3.08 3.92 -5.50
C VAL A 143 3.51 5.31 -5.97
N ALA A 144 4.63 5.43 -6.68
CA ALA A 144 5.14 6.71 -7.19
C ALA A 144 4.13 7.45 -8.08
N LEU A 145 3.40 6.72 -8.92
CA LEU A 145 2.43 7.28 -9.88
C LEU A 145 1.02 7.44 -9.31
N THR A 146 0.76 6.95 -8.09
CA THR A 146 -0.53 7.12 -7.43
C THR A 146 -0.45 8.06 -6.23
N LYS A 147 0.51 7.86 -5.33
CA LYS A 147 0.77 8.72 -4.17
C LYS A 147 2.27 8.86 -3.96
N ILE A 148 2.81 10.01 -4.38
CA ILE A 148 4.25 10.27 -4.43
C ILE A 148 4.92 10.10 -3.06
N THR A 149 4.38 10.76 -2.03
CA THR A 149 5.04 10.85 -0.73
C THR A 149 5.19 9.52 0.03
N PRO A 150 4.22 8.58 0.04
CA PRO A 150 4.43 7.25 0.61
C PRO A 150 5.29 6.31 -0.28
N CYS A 151 5.84 6.77 -1.41
CA CYS A 151 6.75 5.96 -2.23
C CYS A 151 8.15 5.89 -1.61
N LEU A 152 8.29 5.12 -0.53
CA LEU A 152 9.52 5.05 0.26
C LEU A 152 10.43 3.85 -0.06
N GLY A 153 10.00 2.93 -0.91
CA GLY A 153 10.80 1.77 -1.32
C GLY A 153 12.15 2.12 -1.97
N PRO A 154 12.22 3.04 -2.95
CA PRO A 154 13.49 3.47 -3.52
C PRO A 154 14.46 4.03 -2.47
N ILE A 155 13.95 4.75 -1.47
CA ILE A 155 14.74 5.28 -0.35
C ILE A 155 15.28 4.14 0.51
N TRP A 156 14.44 3.15 0.82
CA TRP A 156 14.86 1.94 1.52
C TRP A 156 16.03 1.23 0.80
N PHE A 157 15.91 1.02 -0.51
CA PHE A 157 16.95 0.39 -1.31
C PHE A 157 18.24 1.21 -1.36
N ALA A 158 18.13 2.53 -1.55
CA ALA A 158 19.28 3.43 -1.56
C ALA A 158 20.03 3.41 -0.22
N ALA A 159 19.31 3.43 0.91
CA ALA A 159 19.89 3.36 2.25
C ALA A 159 20.64 2.04 2.53
N ARG A 160 20.35 0.98 1.76
CA ARG A 160 21.04 -0.33 1.81
C ARG A 160 22.13 -0.48 0.75
N GLY A 161 22.35 0.52 -0.09
CA GLY A 161 23.27 0.43 -1.22
C GLY A 161 22.78 -0.47 -2.35
N GLU A 162 21.48 -0.78 -2.40
CA GLU A 162 20.87 -1.66 -3.40
C GLU A 162 20.55 -0.88 -4.69
N TRP A 163 21.56 -0.27 -5.30
CA TRP A 163 21.40 0.65 -6.44
C TRP A 163 20.73 0.04 -7.67
N ARG A 164 20.87 -1.28 -7.89
CA ARG A 164 20.13 -1.98 -8.96
C ARG A 164 18.62 -1.96 -8.71
N ALA A 165 18.19 -2.09 -7.46
CA ALA A 165 16.78 -2.02 -7.10
C ALA A 165 16.24 -0.59 -7.26
N VAL A 166 17.03 0.41 -6.86
CA VAL A 166 16.73 1.84 -7.10
C VAL A 166 16.58 2.11 -8.59
N ALA A 167 17.56 1.72 -9.41
CA ALA A 167 17.54 1.92 -10.86
C ALA A 167 16.30 1.28 -11.51
N ARG A 168 15.94 0.05 -11.11
CA ARG A 168 14.72 -0.61 -11.61
C ARG A 168 13.43 0.12 -11.22
N ALA A 169 13.34 0.62 -9.99
CA ALA A 169 12.17 1.38 -9.52
C ALA A 169 12.03 2.71 -10.26
N VAL A 170 13.14 3.45 -10.38
CA VAL A 170 13.20 4.73 -11.11
C VAL A 170 12.92 4.52 -12.60
N ALA A 171 13.59 3.56 -13.24
CA ALA A 171 13.39 3.28 -14.66
C ALA A 171 11.94 2.90 -14.97
N ALA A 172 11.32 2.02 -14.17
CA ALA A 172 9.92 1.66 -14.36
C ALA A 172 8.99 2.88 -14.23
N THR A 173 9.22 3.74 -13.22
CA THR A 173 8.45 4.96 -13.01
C THR A 173 8.59 5.92 -14.19
N VAL A 174 9.83 6.20 -14.61
CA VAL A 174 10.13 7.10 -15.73
C VAL A 174 9.56 6.54 -17.03
N CYS A 175 9.74 5.25 -17.34
CA CYS A 175 9.20 4.65 -18.56
C CYS A 175 7.67 4.80 -18.64
N LEU A 176 6.95 4.49 -17.55
CA LEU A 176 5.50 4.63 -17.50
C LEU A 176 5.05 6.10 -17.59
N ALA A 177 5.72 7.00 -16.87
CA ALA A 177 5.45 8.42 -16.91
C ALA A 177 5.68 9.03 -18.30
N SER A 178 6.81 8.69 -18.95
CA SER A 178 7.14 9.15 -20.29
C SER A 178 6.18 8.61 -21.33
N ALA A 179 5.84 7.31 -21.30
CA ALA A 179 4.85 6.74 -22.20
C ALA A 179 3.49 7.46 -22.05
N SER A 180 3.09 7.75 -20.81
CA SER A 180 1.88 8.51 -20.52
C SER A 180 1.93 9.95 -21.03
N ALA A 181 3.07 10.62 -20.86
CA ALA A 181 3.28 12.01 -21.29
C ALA A 181 3.32 12.16 -22.81
N LEU A 182 3.76 11.14 -23.54
CA LEU A 182 3.67 11.13 -25.00
C LEU A 182 2.22 11.09 -25.49
N LEU A 183 1.31 10.48 -24.74
CA LEU A 183 -0.11 10.38 -25.08
C LEU A 183 -0.92 11.62 -24.66
N ALA A 184 -0.57 12.23 -23.53
CA ALA A 184 -1.31 13.37 -22.99
C ALA A 184 -0.37 14.38 -22.27
N PRO A 185 0.48 15.11 -23.01
CA PRO A 185 1.48 15.99 -22.40
C PRO A 185 0.86 17.14 -21.60
N GLY A 186 -0.29 17.67 -22.04
CA GLY A 186 -1.02 18.73 -21.32
C GLY A 186 -1.41 18.31 -19.90
N LEU A 187 -1.95 17.10 -19.74
CA LEU A 187 -2.36 16.58 -18.43
C LEU A 187 -1.20 16.44 -17.44
N TRP A 188 0.04 16.26 -17.93
CA TRP A 188 1.21 16.26 -17.06
C TRP A 188 1.56 17.65 -16.56
N LEU A 189 1.45 18.68 -17.41
CA LEU A 189 1.63 20.06 -17.01
C LEU A 189 0.56 20.46 -15.98
N ASP A 190 -0.70 20.11 -16.23
CA ASP A 190 -1.81 20.37 -15.32
C ASP A 190 -1.60 19.66 -13.97
N TRP A 191 -1.21 18.39 -13.99
CA TRP A 191 -0.93 17.64 -12.77
C TRP A 191 0.25 18.21 -11.99
N PHE A 192 1.33 18.65 -12.65
CA PHE A 192 2.46 19.30 -11.96
C PHE A 192 2.05 20.64 -11.36
N ALA A 193 1.26 21.45 -12.08
CA ALA A 193 0.73 22.70 -11.57
C ALA A 193 -0.14 22.46 -10.32
N PHE A 194 -1.02 21.46 -10.38
CA PHE A 194 -1.82 20.98 -9.25
C PHE A 194 -0.93 20.56 -8.07
N LEU A 195 0.09 19.73 -8.28
CA LEU A 195 0.99 19.31 -7.19
C LEU A 195 1.71 20.50 -6.52
N VAL A 196 2.13 21.50 -7.30
CA VAL A 196 2.76 22.72 -6.76
C VAL A 196 1.76 23.55 -5.95
N ASP A 197 0.52 23.65 -6.40
CA ASP A 197 -0.53 24.35 -5.66
C ASP A 197 -0.85 23.62 -4.34
N GLN A 198 -1.04 22.30 -4.39
CA GLN A 198 -1.32 21.48 -3.22
C GLN A 198 -0.15 21.43 -2.22
N ALA A 199 1.09 21.57 -2.68
CA ALA A 199 2.26 21.66 -1.81
C ALA A 199 2.23 22.89 -0.89
N ARG A 200 1.44 23.93 -1.24
CA ARG A 200 1.24 25.11 -0.38
C ARG A 200 0.44 24.79 0.89
N LEU A 201 -0.28 23.66 0.92
CA LEU A 201 -0.99 23.16 2.09
C LEU A 201 -0.10 22.28 3.00
N SER A 202 1.20 22.17 2.71
CA SER A 202 2.08 21.18 3.37
C SER A 202 2.47 21.50 4.81
N ASP A 203 2.28 22.74 5.27
CA ASP A 203 2.52 23.18 6.65
C ASP A 203 1.28 23.04 7.55
N THR A 204 0.09 22.93 6.96
CA THR A 204 -1.18 22.74 7.66
C THR A 204 -1.56 21.28 7.82
N ALA A 205 -2.46 21.00 8.77
CA ALA A 205 -2.99 19.65 8.98
C ALA A 205 -3.91 19.26 7.82
N VAL A 206 -3.53 18.23 7.07
CA VAL A 206 -4.28 17.68 5.94
C VAL A 206 -4.82 16.30 6.33
N GLY A 207 -6.14 16.21 6.52
CA GLY A 207 -6.81 15.06 7.16
C GLY A 207 -7.24 15.41 8.59
N TYR A 208 -6.75 14.65 9.58
CA TYR A 208 -7.05 14.97 10.98
C TYR A 208 -6.35 16.26 11.46
N PRO A 209 -7.05 17.18 12.13
CA PRO A 209 -6.53 18.50 12.50
C PRO A 209 -5.40 18.45 13.54
N PHE A 210 -5.29 17.36 14.28
CA PHE A 210 -4.24 17.17 15.30
C PHE A 210 -2.95 16.55 14.75
N ILE A 211 -2.92 16.18 13.47
CA ILE A 211 -1.74 15.60 12.83
C ILE A 211 -0.93 16.73 12.15
N PRO A 212 0.38 16.87 12.44
CA PRO A 212 1.21 17.89 11.80
C PRO A 212 1.18 17.80 10.26
N GLY A 213 1.41 18.93 9.59
CA GLY A 213 1.44 18.96 8.12
C GLY A 213 2.52 18.05 7.51
N PRO A 214 2.35 17.63 6.23
CA PRO A 214 3.31 16.79 5.52
C PRO A 214 4.78 17.24 5.64
N ILE A 215 5.06 18.55 5.67
CA ILE A 215 6.44 19.07 5.74
C ILE A 215 7.18 18.61 6.99
N PHE A 216 6.47 18.38 8.11
CA PHE A 216 7.06 17.89 9.36
C PHE A 216 7.17 16.36 9.38
N ARG A 217 6.21 15.69 8.76
CA ARG A 217 6.13 14.23 8.78
C ARG A 217 7.05 13.55 7.77
N LEU A 218 7.25 14.14 6.60
CA LEU A 218 8.08 13.55 5.54
C LEU A 218 9.54 13.35 5.97
N PRO A 219 10.22 14.32 6.62
CA PRO A 219 11.55 14.08 7.17
C PRO A 219 11.56 12.92 8.18
N VAL A 220 10.56 12.84 9.05
CA VAL A 220 10.44 11.76 10.05
C VAL A 220 10.27 10.40 9.37
N ALA A 221 9.43 10.31 8.34
CA ALA A 221 9.24 9.09 7.57
C ALA A 221 10.54 8.63 6.87
N VAL A 222 11.26 9.57 6.24
CA VAL A 222 12.54 9.28 5.59
C VAL A 222 13.58 8.82 6.62
N LEU A 223 13.70 9.52 7.75
CA LEU A 223 14.62 9.14 8.82
C LEU A 223 14.31 7.74 9.38
N LEU A 224 13.02 7.42 9.57
CA LEU A 224 12.58 6.10 10.02
C LEU A 224 12.99 5.01 9.02
N VAL A 225 12.80 5.24 7.72
CA VAL A 225 13.20 4.32 6.66
C VAL A 225 14.71 4.12 6.63
N VAL A 226 15.49 5.22 6.62
CA VAL A 226 16.96 5.16 6.58
C VAL A 226 17.51 4.43 7.82
N TRP A 227 16.95 4.70 9.00
CA TRP A 227 17.33 4.03 10.23
C TRP A 227 17.02 2.53 10.19
N ALA A 228 15.82 2.15 9.73
CA ALA A 228 15.37 0.77 9.73
C ALA A 228 15.93 -0.09 8.58
N ALA A 229 16.36 0.55 7.50
CA ALA A 229 16.98 -0.07 6.34
C ALA A 229 18.27 -0.82 6.71
N ARG A 230 19.09 -0.23 7.59
CA ARG A 230 20.37 -0.80 8.04
C ARG A 230 20.21 -2.19 8.69
N PRO A 231 19.38 -2.38 9.73
CA PRO A 231 19.13 -3.69 10.32
C PRO A 231 18.17 -4.57 9.51
N GLY A 232 17.65 -4.12 8.36
CA GLY A 232 16.72 -4.90 7.54
C GLY A 232 15.35 -5.10 8.18
N ARG A 233 14.85 -4.12 8.93
CA ARG A 233 13.53 -4.16 9.59
C ARG A 233 12.42 -3.69 8.65
N THR A 234 12.09 -4.49 7.62
CA THR A 234 11.17 -4.05 6.55
C THR A 234 9.77 -3.73 7.06
N TRP A 235 9.35 -4.32 8.19
CA TRP A 235 8.06 -4.03 8.83
C TRP A 235 7.85 -2.54 9.19
N THR A 236 8.91 -1.74 9.32
CA THR A 236 8.82 -0.30 9.57
C THR A 236 8.40 0.51 8.34
N LEU A 237 8.57 -0.05 7.14
CA LEU A 237 8.24 0.60 5.89
C LEU A 237 6.77 1.03 5.81
N PRO A 238 5.76 0.18 6.07
CA PRO A 238 4.36 0.61 6.08
C PRO A 238 4.06 1.67 7.15
N VAL A 239 4.78 1.68 8.29
CA VAL A 239 4.66 2.74 9.30
C VAL A 239 5.13 4.08 8.74
N ALA A 240 6.30 4.08 8.09
CA ALA A 240 6.81 5.27 7.43
C ALA A 240 5.90 5.73 6.27
N MET A 241 5.31 4.78 5.54
CA MET A 241 4.34 5.10 4.49
C MET A 241 3.11 5.82 5.05
N VAL A 242 2.56 5.37 6.20
CA VAL A 242 1.47 6.08 6.90
C VAL A 242 1.91 7.49 7.28
N ILE A 243 3.09 7.63 7.90
CA ILE A 243 3.64 8.94 8.29
C ILE A 243 3.81 9.84 7.06
N ALA A 244 4.14 9.29 5.90
CA ALA A 244 4.37 10.03 4.68
C ALA A 244 3.10 10.30 3.85
N THR A 245 1.92 9.74 4.18
CA THR A 245 0.72 10.01 3.36
C THR A 245 0.35 11.49 3.42
N PRO A 246 -0.03 12.13 2.30
CA PRO A 246 -0.29 13.56 2.30
C PRO A 246 -1.54 13.89 3.14
N PHE A 247 -2.57 13.04 3.03
CA PHE A 247 -3.81 13.10 3.79
C PHE A 247 -3.91 11.85 4.69
N ILE A 248 -3.79 12.02 6.01
CA ILE A 248 -3.95 10.91 6.97
C ILE A 248 -5.40 10.84 7.43
N TRP A 249 -6.00 9.68 7.23
CA TRP A 249 -7.33 9.31 7.69
C TRP A 249 -7.38 7.80 7.94
N ASN A 250 -8.53 7.28 8.37
CA ASN A 250 -8.66 5.87 8.75
C ASN A 250 -8.18 4.88 7.68
N GLY A 251 -8.53 5.14 6.42
CA GLY A 251 -8.07 4.33 5.28
C GLY A 251 -6.55 4.22 5.16
N SER A 252 -5.80 5.28 5.53
CA SER A 252 -4.33 5.27 5.49
C SER A 252 -3.72 4.20 6.38
N PHE A 253 -4.36 3.86 7.51
CA PHE A 253 -3.83 2.86 8.44
C PHE A 253 -3.89 1.42 7.89
N THR A 254 -4.64 1.17 6.81
CA THR A 254 -4.61 -0.14 6.14
C THR A 254 -3.25 -0.48 5.53
N LEU A 255 -2.38 0.53 5.30
CA LEU A 255 -0.97 0.31 4.97
C LEU A 255 -0.25 -0.59 5.98
N LEU A 256 -0.62 -0.49 7.27
CA LEU A 256 -0.04 -1.31 8.35
C LEU A 256 -0.36 -2.80 8.20
N ALA A 257 -1.35 -3.18 7.39
CA ALA A 257 -1.65 -4.58 7.10
C ALA A 257 -0.49 -5.28 6.36
N ALA A 258 0.48 -4.56 5.79
CA ALA A 258 1.70 -5.15 5.23
C ALA A 258 2.66 -5.76 6.29
N ILE A 259 2.55 -5.34 7.56
CA ILE A 259 3.49 -5.73 8.62
C ILE A 259 3.64 -7.27 8.78
N PRO A 260 2.56 -8.08 8.85
CA PRO A 260 2.69 -9.51 9.07
C PRO A 260 3.52 -10.20 7.99
N ARG A 261 3.28 -9.86 6.71
CA ARG A 261 4.03 -10.40 5.56
C ARG A 261 5.47 -9.91 5.53
N LEU A 262 5.72 -8.65 5.84
CA LEU A 262 7.08 -8.11 5.87
C LEU A 262 7.93 -8.74 7.00
N ARG A 263 7.31 -9.10 8.13
CA ARG A 263 7.99 -9.87 9.18
C ARG A 263 8.35 -11.29 8.74
N GLU A 264 7.48 -11.96 7.98
CA GLU A 264 7.81 -13.26 7.38
C GLU A 264 8.92 -13.13 6.34
N TYR A 265 8.92 -12.05 5.56
CA TYR A 265 9.99 -11.73 4.61
C TYR A 265 11.33 -11.54 5.32
N ASP A 266 11.39 -10.72 6.38
CA ASP A 266 12.58 -10.51 7.20
C ASP A 266 13.09 -11.83 7.80
N SER A 267 12.17 -12.64 8.35
CA SER A 267 12.50 -13.95 8.92
C SER A 267 13.04 -14.95 7.89
N SER A 268 12.53 -14.88 6.65
CA SER A 268 12.98 -15.73 5.55
C SER A 268 14.35 -15.29 5.01
N ALA A 269 14.58 -13.98 4.92
CA ALA A 269 15.85 -13.40 4.50
C ALA A 269 16.96 -13.60 5.55
N ALA A 270 16.61 -13.64 6.84
CA ALA A 270 17.55 -13.82 7.94
C ALA A 270 18.03 -15.28 8.14
N ARG A 271 17.39 -16.28 7.51
CA ARG A 271 17.82 -17.69 7.63
C ARG A 271 19.08 -17.93 6.78
N PRO A 272 20.27 -18.16 7.38
CA PRO A 272 21.46 -18.53 6.64
C PRO A 272 21.31 -19.98 6.15
N GLY A 273 21.58 -20.26 4.87
CA GLY A 273 21.84 -21.64 4.42
C GLY A 273 20.68 -22.46 3.86
N ARG A 274 19.95 -21.95 2.86
CA ARG A 274 19.39 -22.83 1.81
C ARG A 274 20.16 -22.64 0.50
N ALA A 275 21.48 -22.60 0.60
CA ALA A 275 22.34 -22.97 -0.51
C ALA A 275 22.22 -24.48 -0.70
N ASP A 276 22.21 -24.90 -1.96
CA ASP A 276 22.16 -26.27 -2.44
C ASP A 276 23.03 -27.24 -1.62
N GLY A 277 22.43 -27.93 -0.65
CA GLY A 277 23.00 -29.17 -0.13
C GLY A 277 22.79 -30.25 -1.19
N PRO A 278 23.81 -31.05 -1.56
CA PRO A 278 23.63 -32.13 -2.52
C PRO A 278 22.48 -33.03 -2.05
N ARG A 279 21.48 -33.21 -2.92
CA ARG A 279 20.42 -34.21 -2.71
C ARG A 279 21.12 -35.52 -2.38
N ALA A 280 20.89 -36.04 -1.18
CA ALA A 280 21.33 -37.38 -0.83
C ALA A 280 20.84 -38.34 -1.93
N PRO A 281 21.72 -39.14 -2.55
CA PRO A 281 21.28 -40.08 -3.57
C PRO A 281 20.28 -41.07 -2.93
N PRO A 282 19.28 -41.53 -3.70
CA PRO A 282 18.30 -42.48 -3.20
C PRO A 282 19.02 -43.74 -2.68
N PRO A 283 18.51 -44.37 -1.60
CA PRO A 283 19.11 -45.59 -1.08
C PRO A 283 19.12 -46.67 -2.18
N SER A 284 20.32 -47.19 -2.45
CA SER A 284 20.54 -48.28 -3.39
C SER A 284 19.81 -49.53 -2.93
N SER A 285 18.79 -49.94 -3.69
CA SER A 285 18.14 -51.24 -3.52
C SER A 285 18.99 -52.34 -4.15
N THR A 286 19.89 -52.94 -3.38
CA THR A 286 20.60 -54.21 -3.70
C THR A 286 21.26 -54.65 -2.37
N SER A 287 21.10 -55.85 -1.82
CA SER A 287 20.78 -57.19 -2.31
C SER A 287 20.32 -58.04 -1.12
N ALA A 288 19.27 -58.86 -1.30
CA ALA A 288 19.03 -60.01 -0.42
C ALA A 288 20.00 -61.14 -0.79
N PRO A 289 20.64 -61.83 0.15
CA PRO A 289 21.38 -63.05 -0.16
C PRO A 289 20.41 -64.21 -0.35
N THR A 290 20.54 -64.88 -1.49
CA THR A 290 20.15 -66.27 -1.70
C THR A 290 21.14 -67.18 -0.98
N GLY A 291 20.65 -68.12 -0.16
CA GLY A 291 21.45 -69.19 0.45
C GLY A 291 21.01 -69.50 1.88
#